data_AF-A0A8J7FUS0-F1
#
_entry.id   AF-A0A8J7FUS0-F1
#
_cell.length_a   1.000
_cell.length_b   1.000
_cell.length_c   1.000
_cell.angle_alpha   90.00
_cell.angle_beta   90.00
_cell.angle_gamma   90.00
#
_symmetry.space_group_name_H-M   'P 1'
#
loop_
_entity.id
_entity.type
_entity.pdbx_description
1 polymer ?
#
loop_
_entity_poly.entity_id
_entity_poly.type
_entity_poly.pdbx_seq_one_letter_code
_entity_poly.pdbx_strand_id
1 'polypeptide(L)'
;MKQQRFQLSLVATLLSSSVLSSMAPVLALPPPQDQPEEVLRTEIILEARSPIDGEPMTAAEYAELQAQLEAEARQVGVVPPRFREIVTLLRIRKVLRTILPFLP
;
A
#
# COMPACT_ATOMS: atom_id res chain seq x y z
N MET A 1 -76.92 19.35 -4.37
CA MET A 1 -75.94 18.34 -3.89
C MET A 1 -74.84 17.96 -4.90
N LYS A 2 -75.01 18.13 -6.22
CA LYS A 2 -73.96 17.76 -7.22
C LYS A 2 -72.73 18.68 -7.22
N GLN A 3 -72.91 20.00 -7.03
CA GLN A 3 -71.78 20.95 -6.99
C GLN A 3 -70.81 20.70 -5.82
N GLN A 4 -71.31 20.29 -4.66
CA GLN A 4 -70.48 20.12 -3.47
C GLN A 4 -69.50 18.93 -3.60
N ARG A 5 -69.92 17.87 -4.30
CA ARG A 5 -69.06 16.70 -4.60
C ARG A 5 -67.94 17.03 -5.60
N PHE A 6 -68.21 17.94 -6.53
CA PHE A 6 -67.21 18.42 -7.50
C PHE A 6 -66.13 19.28 -6.82
N GLN A 7 -66.51 20.12 -5.86
CA GLN A 7 -65.56 20.92 -5.08
C GLN A 7 -64.64 20.04 -4.21
N LEU A 8 -65.20 19.00 -3.57
CA LEU A 8 -64.41 18.06 -2.75
C LEU A 8 -63.38 17.28 -3.57
N SER A 9 -63.70 16.85 -4.81
CA SER A 9 -62.72 16.14 -5.63
C SER A 9 -61.65 17.06 -6.19
N LEU A 10 -61.98 18.32 -6.51
CA LEU A 10 -61.03 19.33 -6.96
C LEU A 10 -60.00 19.67 -5.87
N VAL A 11 -60.46 19.83 -4.63
CA VAL A 11 -59.57 20.08 -3.49
C VAL A 11 -58.67 18.88 -3.22
N ALA A 12 -59.20 17.64 -3.32
CA ALA A 12 -58.41 16.43 -3.12
C ALA A 12 -57.32 16.22 -4.20
N THR A 13 -57.61 16.56 -5.46
CA THR A 13 -56.61 16.51 -6.54
C THR A 13 -55.57 17.62 -6.40
N LEU A 14 -55.96 18.81 -5.99
CA LEU A 14 -55.04 19.90 -5.68
C LEU A 14 -54.13 19.57 -4.49
N LEU A 15 -54.66 18.92 -3.44
CA LEU A 15 -53.87 18.48 -2.29
C LEU A 15 -52.88 17.37 -2.66
N SER A 16 -53.28 16.40 -3.48
CA SER A 16 -52.36 15.34 -3.93
C SER A 16 -51.24 15.87 -4.83
N SER A 17 -51.55 16.88 -5.67
CA SER A 17 -50.56 17.53 -6.52
C SER A 17 -49.49 18.29 -5.72
N SER A 18 -49.87 18.94 -4.61
CA SER A 18 -48.90 19.69 -3.79
C SER A 18 -47.91 18.78 -3.06
N VAL A 19 -48.30 17.55 -2.70
CA VAL A 19 -47.42 16.59 -2.04
C VAL A 19 -46.36 16.03 -2.99
N LEU A 20 -46.65 15.89 -4.30
CA LEU A 20 -45.65 15.44 -5.28
C LEU A 20 -44.55 16.49 -5.52
N SER A 21 -44.86 17.77 -5.30
CA SER A 21 -43.92 18.87 -5.56
C SER A 21 -42.91 19.11 -4.42
N SER A 22 -43.07 18.44 -3.26
CA SER A 22 -42.18 18.61 -2.10
C SER A 22 -41.04 17.59 -2.02
N MET A 23 -40.80 16.81 -3.07
CA MET A 23 -39.60 15.97 -3.14
C MET A 23 -38.37 16.85 -3.31
N ALA A 24 -37.72 17.18 -2.18
CA ALA A 24 -36.44 17.85 -2.16
C ALA A 24 -35.41 17.02 -2.96
N PRO A 25 -34.51 17.66 -3.73
CA PRO A 25 -33.46 16.95 -4.43
C PRO A 25 -32.55 16.28 -3.39
N VAL A 26 -32.42 14.95 -3.50
CA VAL A 26 -31.43 14.19 -2.73
C VAL A 26 -30.06 14.73 -3.11
N LEU A 27 -29.40 15.39 -2.16
CA LEU A 27 -28.02 15.86 -2.31
C LEU A 27 -27.12 14.63 -2.42
N ALA A 28 -26.68 14.33 -3.64
CA ALA A 28 -25.64 13.34 -3.86
C ALA A 28 -24.36 13.75 -3.10
N LEU A 29 -23.62 12.75 -2.62
CA LEU A 29 -22.31 12.99 -2.03
C LEU A 29 -21.43 13.76 -3.04
N PRO A 30 -20.62 14.74 -2.57
CA PRO A 30 -19.60 15.32 -3.43
C PRO A 30 -18.70 14.20 -3.95
N PRO A 31 -18.14 14.34 -5.17
CA PRO A 31 -17.21 13.36 -5.70
C PRO A 31 -16.07 13.12 -4.68
N PRO A 32 -15.60 11.87 -4.53
CA PRO A 32 -14.52 11.56 -3.61
C PRO A 32 -13.30 12.42 -3.97
N GLN A 33 -12.71 13.05 -2.96
CA GLN A 33 -11.55 13.93 -3.10
C GLN A 33 -10.27 13.12 -3.33
N ASP A 34 -10.24 11.91 -2.79
CA ASP A 34 -9.11 10.99 -2.89
C ASP A 34 -9.26 10.06 -4.09
N GLN A 35 -8.12 9.74 -4.69
CA GLN A 35 -8.04 8.77 -5.76
C GLN A 35 -8.34 7.36 -5.22
N PRO A 36 -9.14 6.55 -5.94
CA PRO A 36 -9.45 5.19 -5.49
C PRO A 36 -8.19 4.35 -5.37
N GLU A 37 -8.13 3.48 -4.35
CA GLU A 37 -7.00 2.57 -4.15
C GLU A 37 -6.79 1.64 -5.36
N GLU A 38 -7.86 1.26 -6.04
CA GLU A 38 -7.80 0.40 -7.23
C GLU A 38 -6.99 1.05 -8.35
N VAL A 39 -7.01 2.39 -8.44
CA VAL A 39 -6.21 3.14 -9.42
C VAL A 39 -4.76 3.21 -8.96
N LEU A 40 -4.50 3.51 -7.68
CA LEU A 40 -3.15 3.54 -7.11
C LEU A 40 -2.43 2.18 -7.23
N ARG A 41 -3.16 1.07 -7.10
CA ARG A 41 -2.62 -0.28 -7.28
C ARG A 41 -2.22 -0.58 -8.73
N THR A 42 -2.78 0.16 -9.69
CA THR A 42 -2.43 0.03 -11.11
C THR A 42 -1.37 1.02 -11.58
N GLU A 43 -0.97 1.99 -10.73
CA GLU A 43 0.08 2.93 -11.08
C GLU A 43 1.44 2.23 -11.11
N ILE A 44 2.12 2.34 -12.26
CA ILE A 44 3.48 1.83 -12.42
C ILE A 44 4.42 2.89 -11.84
N ILE A 45 4.96 2.60 -10.65
CA ILE A 45 5.94 3.46 -9.99
C ILE A 45 7.26 3.37 -10.78
N LEU A 46 7.54 4.40 -11.57
CA LEU A 46 8.79 4.53 -12.35
C LEU A 46 9.90 5.25 -11.57
N GLU A 47 9.53 5.90 -10.47
CA GLU A 47 10.43 6.61 -9.58
C GLU A 47 11.04 5.63 -8.57
N ALA A 48 12.35 5.44 -8.64
CA ALA A 48 13.09 4.68 -7.64
C ALA A 48 13.68 5.65 -6.60
N ARG A 49 14.05 5.15 -5.43
CA ARG A 49 14.84 5.90 -4.44
C ARG A 49 16.20 5.24 -4.25
N SER A 50 17.22 6.05 -4.00
CA SER A 50 18.55 5.55 -3.67
C SER A 50 18.50 4.63 -2.44
N PRO A 51 19.04 3.39 -2.50
CA PRO A 51 19.22 2.54 -1.32
C PRO A 51 20.17 3.14 -0.27
N ILE A 52 21.00 4.10 -0.68
CA ILE A 52 22.06 4.69 0.15
C ILE A 52 21.55 5.96 0.82
N ASP A 53 20.97 6.87 0.03
CA ASP A 53 20.65 8.24 0.47
C ASP A 53 19.15 8.55 0.49
N GLY A 54 18.30 7.68 -0.07
CA GLY A 54 16.84 7.87 -0.15
C GLY A 54 16.37 8.95 -1.14
N GLU A 55 17.27 9.61 -1.86
CA GLU A 55 16.96 10.60 -2.89
C GLU A 55 16.22 9.96 -4.09
N PRO A 56 15.31 10.70 -4.75
CA PRO A 56 14.63 10.22 -5.94
C PRO A 56 15.63 10.01 -7.09
N MET A 57 15.50 8.88 -7.77
CA MET A 57 16.34 8.50 -8.91
C MET A 57 15.52 7.81 -10.00
N THR A 58 16.05 7.80 -11.21
CA THR A 58 15.42 7.12 -12.34
C THR A 58 15.66 5.60 -12.27
N ALA A 59 14.79 4.82 -12.92
CA ALA A 59 14.95 3.36 -13.00
C ALA A 59 16.27 2.93 -13.66
N ALA A 60 16.80 3.72 -14.60
CA ALA A 60 18.08 3.44 -15.26
C ALA A 60 19.26 3.63 -14.30
N GLU A 61 19.30 4.75 -13.58
CA GLU A 61 20.33 5.04 -12.56
C GLU A 61 20.29 4.01 -11.44
N TYR A 62 19.09 3.58 -11.02
CA TYR A 62 18.94 2.52 -10.03
C TYR A 62 19.56 1.19 -10.51
N ALA A 63 19.32 0.80 -11.77
CA ALA A 63 19.88 -0.42 -12.34
C ALA A 63 21.42 -0.37 -12.42
N GLU A 64 21.99 0.77 -12.80
CA GLU A 64 23.44 0.97 -12.80
C GLU A 64 24.03 0.91 -11.39
N LEU A 65 23.41 1.57 -10.42
CA LEU A 65 23.82 1.55 -9.03
C LEU A 65 23.78 0.13 -8.46
N GLN A 66 22.72 -0.63 -8.74
CA GLN A 66 22.59 -2.02 -8.33
C GLN A 66 23.72 -2.89 -8.90
N ALA A 67 24.08 -2.70 -10.18
CA ALA A 67 25.17 -3.42 -10.81
C ALA A 67 26.54 -3.11 -10.16
N GLN A 68 26.76 -1.84 -9.79
CA GLN A 68 27.98 -1.42 -9.07
C GLN A 68 28.07 -2.07 -7.68
N LEU A 69 26.98 -2.03 -6.92
CA LEU A 69 26.90 -2.63 -5.58
C LEU A 69 27.14 -4.14 -5.62
N GLU A 70 26.58 -4.85 -6.61
CA GLU A 70 26.83 -6.27 -6.78
C GLU A 70 28.28 -6.59 -7.14
N ALA A 71 28.89 -5.76 -8.00
CA ALA A 71 30.29 -5.92 -8.37
C ALA A 71 31.23 -5.71 -7.17
N GLU A 72 30.93 -4.73 -6.31
CA GLU A 72 31.68 -4.45 -5.09
C GLU A 72 31.46 -5.56 -4.04
N ALA A 73 30.22 -6.00 -3.82
CA ALA A 73 29.90 -7.07 -2.89
C ALA A 73 30.63 -8.39 -3.25
N ARG A 74 30.79 -8.69 -4.54
CA ARG A 74 31.57 -9.85 -5.00
C ARG A 74 33.06 -9.75 -4.67
N GLN A 75 33.62 -8.54 -4.63
CA GLN A 75 35.03 -8.31 -4.27
C GLN A 75 35.26 -8.43 -2.76
N VAL A 76 34.29 -7.97 -1.94
CA VAL A 76 34.35 -8.04 -0.48
C VAL A 76 34.08 -9.46 0.07
N GLY A 77 33.39 -10.30 -0.71
CA GLY A 77 32.90 -11.62 -0.28
C GLY A 77 33.93 -12.74 -0.07
N VAL A 78 35.22 -12.51 -0.35
CA VAL A 78 36.24 -13.56 -0.21
C VAL A 78 36.84 -13.54 1.19
N VAL A 79 36.13 -14.16 2.14
CA VAL A 79 36.70 -14.49 3.46
C VAL A 79 37.93 -15.38 3.23
N PRO A 80 39.15 -15.00 3.68
CA PRO A 80 40.33 -15.81 3.46
C PRO A 80 40.14 -17.22 4.05
N PRO A 81 40.64 -18.29 3.39
CA PRO A 81 40.36 -19.67 3.79
C PRO A 81 40.62 -19.96 5.28
N ARG A 82 41.68 -19.35 5.84
CA ARG A 82 42.05 -19.45 7.25
C ARG A 82 40.96 -18.98 8.21
N PHE A 83 40.22 -17.92 7.88
CA PHE A 83 39.13 -17.44 8.74
C PHE A 83 37.92 -18.36 8.70
N ARG A 84 37.65 -19.02 7.56
CA ARG A 84 36.58 -20.02 7.44
C ARG A 84 36.82 -21.21 8.38
N GLU A 85 38.07 -21.68 8.44
CA GLU A 85 38.47 -22.74 9.37
C GLU A 85 38.30 -22.30 10.83
N ILE A 86 38.80 -21.11 11.19
CA ILE A 86 38.67 -20.58 12.56
C ILE A 86 37.20 -20.45 12.96
N VAL A 87 36.34 -19.88 12.12
CA VAL A 87 34.89 -19.75 12.39
C VAL A 87 34.24 -21.12 12.57
N THR A 88 34.66 -22.12 11.79
CA THR A 88 34.16 -23.50 11.90
C THR A 88 34.56 -24.13 13.23
N LEU A 89 35.82 -24.00 13.64
CA LEU A 89 36.32 -24.46 14.93
C LEU A 89 35.61 -23.77 16.10
N LEU A 90 35.34 -22.47 16.00
CA LEU A 90 34.58 -21.72 17.00
C LEU A 90 33.13 -22.21 17.11
N ARG A 91 32.48 -22.53 15.98
CA ARG A 91 31.12 -23.11 15.98
C ARG A 91 31.11 -24.49 16.64
N ILE A 92 32.07 -25.36 16.32
CA ILE A 92 32.21 -26.68 16.94
C ILE A 92 32.46 -26.52 18.45
N ARG A 93 33.39 -25.65 18.85
CA ARG A 93 33.66 -25.36 20.27
C ARG A 93 32.40 -24.90 21.01
N LYS A 94 31.60 -24.02 20.39
CA LYS A 94 30.35 -23.55 20.97
C LYS A 94 29.39 -24.71 21.23
N VAL A 95 29.17 -25.57 20.23
CA VAL A 95 28.30 -26.75 20.35
C VAL A 95 28.81 -27.70 21.44
N LEU A 96 30.12 -27.98 21.47
CA LEU A 96 30.72 -28.85 22.49
C LEU A 96 30.53 -28.30 23.89
N ARG A 97 30.72 -26.99 24.12
CA ARG A 97 30.45 -26.37 25.42
C ARG A 97 28.98 -26.37 25.81
N THR A 98 28.08 -26.32 24.84
CA THR A 98 26.63 -26.39 25.09
C THR A 98 26.20 -27.80 25.50
N ILE A 99 26.73 -28.85 24.86
CA ILE A 99 26.34 -30.25 25.13
C ILE A 99 27.12 -30.83 26.30
N LEU A 100 28.39 -30.45 26.46
CA LEU A 100 29.29 -30.94 27.50
C LEU A 100 29.72 -29.76 28.40
N PRO A 101 28.83 -29.28 29.30
CA PRO A 101 29.11 -28.11 30.15
C PRO A 101 30.20 -28.35 31.22
N PHE A 102 30.71 -29.58 31.30
CA PHE A 102 31.73 -30.01 32.27
C PHE A 102 33.14 -30.15 31.66
N LEU A 103 33.30 -29.88 30.35
CA LEU A 103 34.63 -29.78 29.75
C LEU A 103 35.27 -28.45 30.19
N PRO A 104 36.53 -28.46 30.68
CA PRO A 104 37.25 -27.21 31.01
C PRO A 104 37.37 -26.25 29.80
#